data_AF-A0A497STH2-F1
#
_entry.id   AF-A0A497STH2-F1
#
_cell.length_a   1.000
_cell.length_b   1.000
_cell.length_c   1.000
_cell.angle_alpha   90.00
_cell.angle_beta   90.00
_cell.angle_gamma   90.00
#
_symmetry.space_group_name_H-M   'P 1'
#
loop_
_entity.id
_entity.type
_entity.pdbx_description
1 polymer ?
#
loop_
_entity_poly.entity_id
_entity_poly.type
_entity_poly.pdbx_seq_one_letter_code
_entity_poly.pdbx_strand_id
1 'polypeptide(L)' 'MFERFVKYSQYLLLIEVLDFLRFLREKSIKQKMETALLSEKSLGRDWLLPEENEAWRDL' A
#
# COMPACT_ATOMS: atom_id res chain seq x y z
N MET A 1 14.61 -13.32 -39.29
CA MET A 1 14.97 -11.97 -38.78
C MET A 1 13.76 -11.28 -38.12
N PHE A 2 12.61 -11.24 -38.79
CA PHE A 2 11.38 -10.61 -38.30
C PHE A 2 10.79 -11.21 -37.01
N GLU A 3 10.75 -12.55 -36.90
CA GLU A 3 10.20 -13.18 -35.69
C GLU A 3 11.00 -12.91 -34.41
N ARG A 4 12.32 -12.73 -34.53
CA ARG A 4 13.14 -12.31 -33.38
C ARG A 4 12.73 -10.92 -32.92
N PHE A 5 12.48 -9.99 -33.85
CA PHE A 5 12.07 -8.64 -33.52
C PHE A 5 10.73 -8.61 -32.78
N VAL A 6 9.74 -9.37 -33.25
CA VAL A 6 8.43 -9.50 -32.57
C VAL A 6 8.60 -10.11 -31.18
N LYS A 7 9.43 -11.14 -31.04
CA LYS A 7 9.69 -11.75 -29.74
C LYS A 7 10.41 -10.79 -28.77
N TYR A 8 11.35 -10.00 -29.26
CA TYR A 8 12.03 -8.98 -28.46
C TYR A 8 11.09 -7.85 -28.04
N SER A 9 10.21 -7.37 -28.92
CA SER A 9 9.24 -6.33 -28.57
C SER A 9 8.24 -6.82 -27.51
N GLN A 10 7.79 -8.07 -27.62
CA GLN A 10 6.87 -8.68 -26.65
C GLN A 10 7.55 -8.94 -25.29
N TYR A 11 8.84 -9.28 -25.29
CA TYR A 11 9.65 -9.40 -24.07
C TYR A 11 9.86 -8.04 -23.37
N LEU A 12 10.14 -6.98 -24.13
CA LEU A 12 10.28 -5.63 -23.59
C LEU A 12 8.98 -5.12 -22.96
N LEU A 13 7.84 -5.35 -23.63
CA LEU A 13 6.53 -5.01 -23.08
C LEU A 13 6.25 -5.76 -21.78
N LEU A 14 6.63 -7.04 -21.69
CA LEU A 14 6.43 -7.82 -20.46
C LEU A 14 7.25 -7.26 -19.30
N ILE A 15 8.49 -6.82 -19.55
CA ILE A 15 9.33 -6.16 -18.54
C ILE A 15 8.68 -4.87 -18.08
N GLU A 16 8.23 -4.03 -19.00
CA GLU A 16 7.61 -2.75 -18.68
C GLU A 16 6.32 -2.91 -17.86
N VAL A 17 5.48 -3.89 -18.22
CA VAL A 17 4.28 -4.23 -17.45
C VAL A 17 4.65 -4.74 -16.05
N LEU A 18 5.66 -5.60 -15.93
CA LEU A 18 6.11 -6.11 -14.64
C LEU A 18 6.62 -4.97 -13.75
N ASP A 19 7.41 -4.06 -14.29
CA ASP A 19 7.94 -2.90 -13.55
C ASP A 19 6.81 -1.96 -13.10
N PHE A 20 5.82 -1.72 -13.97
CA PHE A 20 4.65 -0.94 -13.60
C PHE A 20 3.84 -1.58 -12.47
N LEU A 21 3.63 -2.90 -12.52
CA LEU A 21 2.94 -3.64 -11.45
C LEU A 21 3.71 -3.59 -10.12
N ARG A 22 5.04 -3.67 -10.15
CA ARG A 22 5.88 -3.54 -8.96
C ARG A 22 5.78 -2.13 -8.36
N PHE A 23 5.84 -1.11 -9.20
CA PHE A 23 5.63 0.28 -8.78
C PHE A 23 4.26 0.48 -8.10
N LEU A 24 3.18 -0.05 -8.68
CA LEU A 24 1.84 0.03 -8.08
C LEU A 24 1.77 -0.68 -6.73
N ARG A 25 2.39 -1.85 -6.59
CA ARG A 25 2.46 -2.58 -5.32
C ARG A 25 3.13 -1.73 -4.24
N GLU A 26 4.31 -1.19 -4.52
CA GLU A 26 5.07 -0.37 -3.57
C GLU A 26 4.29 0.90 -3.19
N LYS A 27 3.69 1.58 -4.19
CA LYS A 27 2.83 2.75 -3.95
C LYS A 27 1.65 2.43 -3.04
N SER A 28 1.01 1.27 -3.23
CA SER A 28 -0.13 0.85 -2.40
C SER A 28 0.26 0.58 -0.95
N ILE A 29 1.45 0.00 -0.71
CA ILE A 29 1.97 -0.24 0.64
C ILE A 29 2.23 1.10 1.34
N LYS A 30 2.88 2.03 0.64
CA LYS A 30 3.15 3.38 1.18
C LYS A 30 1.86 4.13 1.56
N GLN A 31 0.85 4.12 0.68
CA GLN A 31 -0.44 4.76 0.95
C GLN A 31 -1.18 4.15 2.15
N LYS A 32 -1.12 2.82 2.31
CA LYS A 32 -1.70 2.13 3.48
C LYS A 32 -0.98 2.51 4.78
N MET A 33 0.36 2.61 4.76
CA MET A 33 1.12 3.06 5.91
C MET A 33 0.80 4.52 6.29
N GLU A 34 0.70 5.43 5.31
CA GLU A 34 0.29 6.82 5.55
C GLU A 34 -1.11 6.91 6.17
N THR A 35 -2.06 6.10 5.68
CA THR A 35 -3.43 6.04 6.23
C THR A 35 -3.44 5.52 7.67
N ALA A 36 -2.68 4.46 7.96
CA ALA A 36 -2.57 3.90 9.30
C ALA A 36 -1.97 4.92 10.29
N LEU A 37 -0.88 5.61 9.91
CA LEU A 37 -0.25 6.65 10.74
C LEU A 37 -1.19 7.84 11.00
N LEU A 38 -1.98 8.25 10.01
CA LEU A 38 -2.98 9.31 10.20
C LEU A 38 -4.13 8.87 11.12
N SER A 39 -4.55 7.61 11.03
CA SER A 39 -5.57 7.05 11.93
C SER A 39 -5.07 6.95 13.37
N GLU A 40 -3.81 6.56 13.60
CA GLU A 40 -3.20 6.48 14.94
C GLU A 40 -3.23 7.82 15.66
N LYS A 41 -2.84 8.91 14.98
CA LYS A 41 -2.86 10.26 15.56
C LYS A 41 -4.27 10.76 15.88
N SER A 42 -5.28 10.35 15.10
CA SER A 42 -6.67 10.71 15.39
C SER A 42 -7.26 9.84 16.50
N LEU A 43 -7.01 8.53 16.48
CA LEU A 43 -7.40 7.60 17.54
C LEU A 43 -6.79 8.00 18.88
N GLY A 44 -5.49 8.31 18.94
CA GLY A 44 -4.83 8.69 20.18
C GLY A 44 -5.40 9.96 20.87
N ARG A 45 -6.12 10.82 20.13
CA ARG A 45 -6.78 12.00 20.72
C ARG A 45 -7.98 11.62 21.56
N ASP A 46 -8.79 10.69 21.08
CA ASP A 46 -10.07 10.36 21.69
C ASP A 46 -9.98 9.07 22.52
N TRP A 47 -9.05 8.16 22.18
CA TRP A 47 -8.93 6.81 22.74
C TRP A 47 -7.98 6.69 23.94
N LEU A 48 -7.10 7.67 24.16
CA LEU A 48 -6.18 7.69 25.31
C LEU A 48 -6.76 8.44 26.52
N LEU A 49 -8.05 8.79 26.45
CA LEU A 49 -8.77 9.42 27.53
C LEU A 49 -8.99 8.42 28.68
N PRO A 50 -8.81 8.83 29.95
CA PRO A 50 -9.11 7.99 31.11
C PRO A 50 -10.53 7.41 31.11
N GLU A 51 -11.48 8.16 30.55
CA GLU A 51 -12.89 7.79 30.39
C GLU A 51 -13.07 6.56 29.49
N GLU A 52 -12.27 6.44 28.43
CA GLU A 52 -12.27 5.26 27.57
C GLU A 52 -11.68 4.04 28.30
N ASN A 53 -10.60 4.19 29.07
CA ASN A 53 -10.10 3.07 29.90
C ASN A 53 -11.13 2.55 30.93
N GLU A 54 -12.09 3.39 31.32
CA GLU A 54 -13.22 3.00 32.16
C GLU A 54 -14.34 2.35 31.34
N ALA A 55 -14.68 2.88 30.17
CA ALA A 55 -15.68 2.31 29.26
C ALA A 55 -15.29 0.92 28.71
N TRP A 56 -13.99 0.64 28.60
CA TRP A 56 -13.44 -0.61 28.06
C TRP A 56 -13.21 -1.69 29.13
N ARG A 57 -13.47 -1.38 30.40
CA ARG A 57 -13.12 -2.26 31.53
C ARG A 57 -13.97 -3.54 31.59
N ASP A 58 -15.11 -3.55 30.90
CA ASP A 58 -16.10 -4.64 30.90
C ASP A 58 -16.25 -5.34 29.52
N LEU A 59 -15.37 -5.04 28.56
CA LEU A 59 -15.30 -5.66 27.22
C LEU A 59 -14.23 -6.75 27.17
#